data_AF-A0AAV0NAP3-F1
#
_entry.id   AF-A0AAV0NAP3-F1
#
_cell.length_a   1.000
_cell.length_b   1.000
_cell.length_c   1.000
_cell.angle_alpha   90.00
_cell.angle_beta   90.00
_cell.angle_gamma   90.00
#
_symmetry.space_group_name_H-M   'P 1'
#
loop_
_entity.id
_entity.type
_entity.pdbx_description
1 polymer ?
#
loop_
_entity_poly.entity_id
_entity_poly.type
_entity_poly.pdbx_seq_one_letter_code
_entity_poly.pdbx_strand_id
1 'polypeptide(L)'
;MSFYQQDDTHNEAILKLGKLDFNLGQKLHQHELKLLTKWWMDLDTSNTLPFARDRMIECYLWALGPLVEPDHTTGRIFLAKITALVSILDDIFDVHGTLDELESIVNVIERWGISDEDVVPNYFKFWFKTLLDLFADIEAHVSKEGRSFCMVYARRGVKELVRTYIKEARWYNKGYIPTMEEYVPNGYVSVGYPLGMTILCCGMGEAASEEVFQWLFNQPNPNIVVAGSSIVRLMDDIVSHEFEQERGHVASAVECYMKQYGVSKQEAHVGLNNLVEILWKDVNEDILQPLKAPLPVLTAIINLVRVMDLLYKDEDTYTNAKTFMKEVITSTLVEPVSI
;
A
#
# COMPACT_ATOMS: atom_id res chain seq x y z
N MET A 1 -2.66 19.05 18.38
CA MET A 1 -3.49 20.22 18.77
C MET A 1 -4.02 20.11 20.19
N SER A 2 -4.73 19.03 20.55
CA SER A 2 -5.32 18.88 21.90
C SER A 2 -4.31 18.99 23.04
N PHE A 3 -3.12 18.41 22.89
CA PHE A 3 -2.02 18.56 23.85
C PHE A 3 -1.55 20.02 23.98
N TYR A 4 -1.30 20.71 22.85
CA TYR A 4 -0.82 22.09 22.85
C TYR A 4 -1.83 23.07 23.47
N GLN A 5 -3.13 22.80 23.33
CA GLN A 5 -4.18 23.61 23.97
C GLN A 5 -4.18 23.51 25.50
N GLN A 6 -3.65 22.43 26.07
CA GLN A 6 -3.56 22.24 27.53
C GLN A 6 -2.29 22.88 28.14
N ASP A 7 -1.35 23.35 27.32
CA ASP A 7 -0.15 24.02 27.79
C ASP A 7 -0.46 25.48 28.15
N ASP A 8 -0.29 25.85 29.41
CA ASP A 8 -0.55 27.21 29.90
C ASP A 8 0.30 28.29 29.21
N THR A 9 1.37 27.89 28.52
CA THR A 9 2.29 28.79 27.80
C THR A 9 2.09 28.80 26.29
N HIS A 10 1.04 28.12 25.79
CA HIS A 10 0.79 28.04 24.35
C HIS A 10 0.52 29.41 23.73
N ASN A 11 0.93 29.56 22.48
CA ASN A 11 0.61 30.75 21.70
C ASN A 11 -0.78 30.59 21.07
N GLU A 12 -1.73 31.41 21.48
CA GLU A 12 -3.12 31.37 20.99
C GLU A 12 -3.22 31.52 19.47
N ALA A 13 -2.39 32.37 18.86
CA ALA A 13 -2.40 32.59 17.41
C ALA A 13 -1.92 31.35 16.65
N ILE A 14 -0.89 30.67 17.15
CA ILE A 14 -0.39 29.40 16.57
C ILE A 14 -1.45 28.29 16.74
N LEU A 15 -2.06 28.17 17.92
CA LEU A 15 -3.12 27.18 18.14
C LEU A 15 -4.29 27.41 17.20
N LYS A 16 -4.77 28.65 17.09
CA LYS A 16 -5.87 29.01 16.19
C LYS A 16 -5.52 28.74 14.73
N LEU A 17 -4.29 29.07 14.31
CA LEU A 17 -3.82 28.78 12.95
C LEU A 17 -3.84 27.28 12.67
N GLY A 18 -3.29 26.46 13.57
CA GLY A 18 -3.27 25.00 13.40
C GLY A 18 -4.67 24.37 13.31
N LYS A 19 -5.63 24.88 14.10
CA LYS A 19 -7.03 24.42 14.03
C LYS A 19 -7.70 24.80 12.71
N LEU A 20 -7.48 26.03 12.24
CA LEU A 20 -8.04 26.51 10.97
C LEU A 20 -7.44 25.75 9.78
N ASP A 21 -6.12 25.55 9.78
CA ASP A 21 -5.39 24.82 8.75
C ASP A 21 -5.86 23.36 8.67
N PHE A 22 -5.96 22.68 9.81
CA PHE A 22 -6.51 21.32 9.88
C PHE A 22 -7.94 21.24 9.32
N ASN A 23 -8.83 22.13 9.76
CA ASN A 23 -10.22 22.12 9.29
C ASN A 23 -10.33 22.42 7.79
N LEU A 24 -9.45 23.26 7.25
CA LEU A 24 -9.38 23.55 5.81
C LEU A 24 -8.90 22.32 5.03
N GLY A 25 -7.82 21.68 5.47
CA GLY A 25 -7.31 20.43 4.91
C GLY A 25 -8.36 19.32 4.94
N GLN A 26 -9.03 19.14 6.08
CA GLN A 26 -10.10 18.16 6.24
C GLN A 26 -11.23 18.38 5.22
N LYS A 27 -11.58 19.62 4.87
CA LYS A 27 -12.61 19.90 3.84
C LYS A 27 -12.18 19.46 2.45
N LEU A 28 -10.90 19.63 2.12
CA LEU A 28 -10.33 19.08 0.88
C LEU A 28 -10.38 17.56 0.89
N HIS A 29 -9.93 16.93 1.97
CA HIS A 29 -9.90 15.46 2.08
C HIS A 29 -11.31 14.85 2.04
N GLN A 30 -12.31 15.49 2.64
CA GLN A 30 -13.72 15.12 2.52
C GLN A 30 -14.23 15.21 1.07
N HIS A 31 -13.75 16.18 0.30
CA HIS A 31 -14.09 16.29 -1.12
C HIS A 31 -13.46 15.15 -1.94
N GLU A 32 -12.19 14.85 -1.72
CA GLU A 32 -11.50 13.72 -2.33
C GLU A 32 -12.20 12.40 -2.02
N LEU A 33 -12.51 12.16 -0.74
CA LEU A 33 -13.23 10.97 -0.31
C LEU A 33 -14.59 10.85 -1.01
N LYS A 34 -15.35 11.95 -1.14
CA LYS A 34 -16.62 11.94 -1.88
C LYS A 34 -16.45 11.49 -3.34
N LEU A 35 -15.38 11.94 -4.02
CA LEU A 35 -15.08 11.51 -5.39
C LEU A 35 -14.74 10.02 -5.45
N LEU A 36 -13.93 9.54 -4.51
CA LEU A 36 -13.53 8.14 -4.42
C LEU A 36 -14.69 7.22 -4.07
N THR A 37 -15.54 7.60 -3.10
CA THR A 37 -16.73 6.82 -2.76
C THR A 37 -17.71 6.77 -3.94
N LYS A 38 -17.88 7.87 -4.69
CA LYS A 38 -18.68 7.85 -5.91
C LYS A 38 -18.10 6.88 -6.94
N TRP A 39 -16.80 6.96 -7.21
CA TRP A 39 -16.12 6.04 -8.12
C TRP A 39 -16.30 4.58 -7.69
N TRP A 40 -16.13 4.29 -6.40
CA TRP A 40 -16.28 2.95 -5.85
C TRP A 40 -17.72 2.42 -5.94
N MET A 41 -18.72 3.27 -5.63
CA MET A 41 -20.12 2.92 -5.81
C MET A 41 -20.48 2.66 -7.28
N ASP A 42 -19.94 3.45 -8.21
CA ASP A 42 -20.19 3.29 -9.65
C ASP A 42 -19.58 1.97 -10.19
N LEU A 43 -18.57 1.39 -9.52
CA LEU A 43 -18.02 0.07 -9.84
C LEU A 43 -18.92 -1.08 -9.37
N ASP A 44 -19.75 -0.86 -8.35
CA ASP A 44 -20.62 -1.88 -7.76
C ASP A 44 -19.87 -3.18 -7.39
N THR A 45 -18.72 -3.03 -6.72
CA THR A 45 -17.85 -4.14 -6.29
C THR A 45 -18.58 -5.11 -5.36
N SER A 46 -19.53 -4.62 -4.56
CA SER A 46 -20.32 -5.46 -3.65
C SER A 46 -21.13 -6.54 -4.37
N ASN A 47 -21.63 -6.26 -5.58
CA ASN A 47 -22.39 -7.22 -6.38
C ASN A 47 -21.50 -7.95 -7.40
N THR A 48 -20.49 -7.27 -7.96
CA THR A 48 -19.63 -7.84 -9.01
C THR A 48 -18.50 -8.71 -8.45
N LEU A 49 -18.04 -8.41 -7.23
CA LEU A 49 -16.90 -9.02 -6.54
C LEU A 49 -17.23 -9.29 -5.05
N PRO A 50 -18.28 -10.08 -4.74
CA PRO A 50 -18.78 -10.24 -3.37
C PRO A 50 -17.80 -10.94 -2.40
N PHE A 51 -16.73 -11.53 -2.93
CA PHE A 51 -15.66 -12.15 -2.15
C PHE A 51 -14.62 -11.14 -1.66
N ALA A 52 -14.54 -9.95 -2.30
CA ALA A 52 -13.52 -8.97 -1.99
C ALA A 52 -13.92 -8.09 -0.79
N ARG A 53 -12.91 -7.65 -0.02
CA ARG A 53 -13.09 -6.73 1.11
C ARG A 53 -13.53 -5.35 0.60
N ASP A 54 -14.61 -4.82 1.18
CA ASP A 54 -15.07 -3.45 0.92
C ASP A 54 -14.35 -2.46 1.86
N ARG A 55 -13.32 -1.77 1.33
CA ARG A 55 -12.33 -1.01 2.13
C ARG A 55 -11.90 0.33 1.50
N MET A 56 -12.73 0.92 0.65
CA MET A 56 -12.35 2.16 -0.06
C MET A 56 -11.98 3.32 0.89
N ILE A 57 -12.63 3.43 2.05
CA ILE A 57 -12.34 4.52 3.01
C ILE A 57 -10.97 4.29 3.65
N GLU A 58 -10.66 3.06 4.02
CA GLU A 58 -9.37 2.64 4.57
C GLU A 58 -8.25 2.83 3.55
N CYS A 59 -8.46 2.43 2.28
CA CYS A 59 -7.53 2.68 1.19
C CYS A 59 -7.25 4.19 0.98
N TYR A 60 -8.26 5.05 1.18
CA TYR A 60 -8.05 6.50 1.12
C TYR A 60 -7.24 7.01 2.31
N LEU A 61 -7.47 6.50 3.52
CA LEU A 61 -6.64 6.87 4.67
C LEU A 61 -5.17 6.50 4.45
N TRP A 62 -4.92 5.33 3.85
CA TRP A 62 -3.57 4.89 3.46
C TRP A 62 -2.92 5.87 2.48
N ALA A 63 -3.72 6.38 1.53
CA ALA A 63 -3.26 7.35 0.56
C ALA A 63 -3.06 8.76 1.15
N LEU A 64 -3.80 9.10 2.20
CA LEU A 64 -3.74 10.41 2.85
C LEU A 64 -2.47 10.59 3.68
N GLY A 65 -2.07 9.58 4.44
CA GLY A 65 -0.97 9.72 5.39
C GLY A 65 0.41 10.07 4.79
N PRO A 66 0.81 9.58 3.60
CA PRO A 66 2.07 9.93 2.96
C PRO A 66 2.25 11.44 2.74
N LEU A 67 1.19 12.10 2.27
CA LEU A 67 1.20 13.50 1.85
C LEU A 67 -0.17 14.12 2.11
N VAL A 68 -0.29 14.95 3.14
CA VAL A 68 -1.57 15.55 3.57
C VAL A 68 -1.85 16.89 2.89
N GLU A 69 -0.81 17.51 2.31
CA GLU A 69 -0.83 18.85 1.77
C GLU A 69 -1.73 18.97 0.53
N PRO A 70 -2.37 20.14 0.29
CA PRO A 70 -3.33 20.30 -0.80
C PRO A 70 -2.81 19.94 -2.20
N ASP A 71 -1.54 20.22 -2.46
CA ASP A 71 -0.90 20.07 -3.78
C ASP A 71 -0.73 18.60 -4.22
N HIS A 72 -1.03 17.64 -3.34
CA HIS A 72 -0.88 16.21 -3.61
C HIS A 72 -2.21 15.47 -3.85
N THR A 73 -3.30 16.21 -4.08
CA THR A 73 -4.65 15.68 -4.34
C THR A 73 -4.66 14.58 -5.42
N THR A 74 -4.03 14.83 -6.58
CA THR A 74 -4.01 13.87 -7.69
C THR A 74 -3.30 12.57 -7.30
N GLY A 75 -2.13 12.68 -6.67
CA GLY A 75 -1.37 11.53 -6.18
C GLY A 75 -2.16 10.71 -5.17
N ARG A 76 -2.85 11.36 -4.22
CA ARG A 76 -3.72 10.67 -3.25
C ARG A 76 -4.87 9.92 -3.91
N ILE A 77 -5.55 10.52 -4.89
CA ILE A 77 -6.65 9.87 -5.61
C ILE A 77 -6.13 8.65 -6.38
N PHE A 78 -5.00 8.77 -7.07
CA PHE A 78 -4.41 7.63 -7.80
C PHE A 78 -3.96 6.53 -6.85
N LEU A 79 -3.28 6.88 -5.75
CA LEU A 79 -2.85 5.92 -4.74
C LEU A 79 -4.04 5.18 -4.12
N ALA A 80 -5.09 5.90 -3.70
CA ALA A 80 -6.28 5.28 -3.11
C ALA A 80 -6.96 4.29 -4.07
N LYS A 81 -7.10 4.67 -5.35
CA LYS A 81 -7.70 3.80 -6.37
C LYS A 81 -6.86 2.56 -6.65
N ILE A 82 -5.53 2.69 -6.79
CA ILE A 82 -4.68 1.51 -7.02
C ILE A 82 -4.64 0.62 -5.78
N THR A 83 -4.59 1.16 -4.57
CA THR A 83 -4.63 0.38 -3.33
C THR A 83 -5.91 -0.45 -3.24
N ALA A 84 -7.06 0.13 -3.59
CA ALA A 84 -8.33 -0.61 -3.63
C ALA A 84 -8.31 -1.75 -4.67
N LEU A 85 -7.74 -1.52 -5.86
CA LEU A 85 -7.60 -2.57 -6.88
C LEU A 85 -6.60 -3.66 -6.47
N VAL A 86 -5.49 -3.28 -5.85
CA VAL A 86 -4.50 -4.23 -5.32
C VAL A 86 -5.12 -5.08 -4.23
N SER A 87 -5.92 -4.51 -3.32
CA SER A 87 -6.63 -5.29 -2.30
C SER A 87 -7.63 -6.28 -2.89
N ILE A 88 -8.34 -5.93 -3.97
CA ILE A 88 -9.20 -6.90 -4.66
C ILE A 88 -8.35 -8.01 -5.29
N LEU A 89 -7.21 -7.65 -5.88
CA LEU A 89 -6.31 -8.62 -6.52
C LEU A 89 -5.73 -9.59 -5.48
N ASP A 90 -5.34 -9.08 -4.31
CA ASP A 90 -4.94 -9.86 -3.15
C ASP A 90 -6.02 -10.89 -2.76
N ASP A 91 -7.28 -10.45 -2.60
CA ASP A 91 -8.40 -11.36 -2.33
C ASP A 91 -8.61 -12.41 -3.45
N ILE A 92 -8.36 -12.05 -4.72
CA ILE A 92 -8.40 -13.01 -5.83
C ILE A 92 -7.36 -14.10 -5.63
N PHE A 93 -6.12 -13.77 -5.24
CA PHE A 93 -5.03 -14.73 -5.10
C PHE A 93 -5.09 -15.54 -3.81
N ASP A 94 -5.59 -14.94 -2.73
CA ASP A 94 -5.58 -15.56 -1.40
C ASP A 94 -6.78 -16.45 -1.13
N VAL A 95 -7.98 -16.06 -1.60
CA VAL A 95 -9.23 -16.64 -1.08
C VAL A 95 -10.20 -17.12 -2.14
N HIS A 96 -10.01 -16.71 -3.40
CA HIS A 96 -11.01 -16.91 -4.44
C HIS A 96 -10.54 -17.77 -5.62
N GLY A 97 -9.44 -17.39 -6.27
CA GLY A 97 -8.98 -18.00 -7.51
C GLY A 97 -8.36 -19.37 -7.31
N THR A 98 -8.62 -20.28 -8.25
CA THR A 98 -7.87 -21.54 -8.34
C THR A 98 -6.50 -21.30 -8.95
N LEU A 99 -5.51 -22.14 -8.64
CA LEU A 99 -4.14 -21.98 -9.16
C LEU A 99 -4.11 -21.86 -10.70
N ASP A 100 -4.90 -22.66 -11.42
CA ASP A 100 -4.99 -22.61 -12.88
C ASP A 100 -5.57 -21.26 -13.39
N GLU A 101 -6.57 -20.70 -12.71
CA GLU A 101 -7.11 -19.37 -13.01
C GLU A 101 -6.07 -18.28 -12.74
N LEU A 102 -5.34 -18.38 -11.62
CA LEU A 102 -4.31 -17.42 -11.23
C LEU A 102 -3.17 -17.39 -12.25
N GLU A 103 -2.72 -18.55 -12.75
CA GLU A 103 -1.72 -18.64 -13.82
C GLU A 103 -2.21 -17.94 -15.10
N SER A 104 -3.46 -18.15 -15.49
CA SER A 104 -4.07 -17.46 -16.64
C SER A 104 -4.16 -15.94 -16.43
N ILE A 105 -4.53 -15.50 -15.22
CA ILE A 105 -4.58 -14.08 -14.82
C ILE A 105 -3.20 -13.42 -14.94
N VAL A 106 -2.16 -14.06 -14.40
CA VAL A 106 -0.78 -13.57 -14.49
C VAL A 106 -0.38 -13.39 -15.95
N ASN A 107 -0.66 -14.37 -16.80
CA ASN A 107 -0.33 -14.29 -18.23
C ASN A 107 -0.99 -13.09 -18.93
N VAL A 108 -2.27 -12.80 -18.62
CA VAL A 108 -2.97 -11.62 -19.14
C VAL A 108 -2.28 -10.32 -18.68
N ILE A 109 -1.95 -10.21 -17.40
CA ILE A 109 -1.33 -9.01 -16.83
C ILE A 109 0.10 -8.81 -17.39
N GLU A 110 0.87 -9.89 -17.56
CA GLU A 110 2.19 -9.88 -18.18
C GLU A 110 2.14 -9.36 -19.62
N ARG A 111 1.14 -9.77 -20.39
CA ARG A 111 0.92 -9.27 -21.75
C ARG A 111 0.28 -7.87 -21.77
N TRP A 112 -0.31 -7.44 -20.66
CA TRP A 112 -1.09 -6.22 -20.55
C TRP A 112 -2.30 -6.20 -21.49
N GLY A 113 -2.96 -7.35 -21.67
CA GLY A 113 -4.09 -7.46 -22.58
C GLY A 113 -4.72 -8.86 -22.58
N ILE A 114 -6.04 -8.89 -22.80
CA ILE A 114 -6.84 -10.10 -22.96
C ILE A 114 -6.97 -10.41 -24.46
N SER A 115 -6.62 -11.62 -24.88
CA SER A 115 -6.83 -12.12 -26.24
C SER A 115 -8.08 -13.00 -26.35
N ASP A 116 -8.47 -13.35 -27.58
CA ASP A 116 -9.63 -14.22 -27.83
C ASP A 116 -9.41 -15.65 -27.33
N GLU A 117 -8.16 -16.09 -27.20
CA GLU A 117 -7.82 -17.41 -26.66
C GLU A 117 -7.80 -17.47 -25.12
N ASP A 118 -7.86 -16.31 -24.44
CA ASP A 118 -7.73 -16.26 -22.99
C ASP A 118 -9.01 -16.73 -22.28
N VAL A 119 -8.86 -17.82 -21.52
CA VAL A 119 -9.89 -18.34 -20.63
C VAL A 119 -9.66 -17.77 -19.23
N VAL A 120 -10.24 -16.60 -18.97
CA VAL A 120 -10.21 -15.94 -17.66
C VAL A 120 -11.60 -15.67 -17.11
N PRO A 121 -11.79 -15.71 -15.77
CA PRO A 121 -13.09 -15.49 -15.15
C PRO A 121 -13.67 -14.09 -15.37
N ASN A 122 -15.00 -13.96 -15.31
CA ASN A 122 -15.68 -12.68 -15.51
C ASN A 122 -15.32 -11.65 -14.42
N TYR A 123 -15.12 -12.08 -13.17
CA TYR A 123 -14.68 -11.20 -12.09
C TYR A 123 -13.33 -10.54 -12.40
N PHE A 124 -12.41 -11.30 -13.01
CA PHE A 124 -11.11 -10.79 -13.41
C PHE A 124 -11.21 -9.86 -14.60
N LYS A 125 -12.05 -10.18 -15.61
CA LYS A 125 -12.29 -9.27 -16.74
C LYS A 125 -12.80 -7.91 -16.26
N PHE A 126 -13.68 -7.91 -15.27
CA PHE A 126 -14.16 -6.68 -14.63
C PHE A 126 -13.01 -5.93 -13.96
N TRP A 127 -12.26 -6.60 -13.06
CA TRP A 127 -11.12 -5.99 -12.37
C TRP A 127 -10.06 -5.42 -13.33
N PHE A 128 -9.69 -6.19 -14.36
CA PHE A 128 -8.67 -5.80 -15.33
C PHE A 128 -9.13 -4.61 -16.17
N LYS A 129 -10.40 -4.55 -16.55
CA LYS A 129 -10.96 -3.37 -17.22
C LYS A 129 -10.86 -2.14 -16.32
N THR A 130 -11.23 -2.25 -15.04
CA THR A 130 -11.12 -1.14 -14.09
C THR A 130 -9.67 -0.67 -13.90
N LEU A 131 -8.71 -1.60 -13.88
CA LEU A 131 -7.28 -1.28 -13.88
C LEU A 131 -6.88 -0.49 -15.13
N LEU A 132 -7.31 -0.93 -16.32
CA LEU A 132 -7.00 -0.25 -17.57
C LEU A 132 -7.60 1.16 -17.63
N ASP A 133 -8.83 1.34 -17.13
CA ASP A 133 -9.48 2.65 -17.06
C ASP A 133 -8.69 3.59 -16.12
N LEU A 134 -8.25 3.11 -14.94
CA LEU A 134 -7.38 3.87 -14.04
C LEU A 134 -6.03 4.23 -14.71
N PHE A 135 -5.41 3.29 -15.41
CA PHE A 135 -4.14 3.52 -16.08
C PHE A 135 -4.27 4.52 -17.24
N ALA A 136 -5.42 4.56 -17.92
CA ALA A 136 -5.71 5.57 -18.92
C ALA A 136 -5.84 6.98 -18.30
N ASP A 137 -6.49 7.10 -17.13
CA ASP A 137 -6.55 8.36 -16.37
C ASP A 137 -5.15 8.85 -15.98
N ILE A 138 -4.32 7.95 -15.46
CA ILE A 138 -2.93 8.27 -15.07
C ILE A 138 -2.11 8.66 -16.29
N GLU A 139 -2.18 7.90 -17.39
CA GLU A 139 -1.45 8.16 -18.64
C GLU A 139 -1.83 9.53 -19.23
N ALA A 140 -3.12 9.87 -19.21
CA ALA A 140 -3.61 11.16 -19.66
C ALA A 140 -3.11 12.32 -18.77
N HIS A 141 -2.96 12.10 -17.46
CA HIS A 141 -2.40 13.08 -16.54
C HIS A 141 -0.90 13.29 -16.78
N VAL A 142 -0.09 12.24 -16.70
CA VAL A 142 1.38 12.36 -16.82
C VAL A 142 1.82 12.79 -18.22
N SER A 143 1.05 12.47 -19.27
CA SER A 143 1.38 12.91 -20.63
C SER A 143 1.20 14.41 -20.81
N LYS A 144 0.24 15.04 -20.12
CA LYS A 144 0.10 16.51 -20.11
C LYS A 144 1.29 17.20 -19.45
N GLU A 145 1.96 16.52 -18.53
CA GLU A 145 3.17 17.00 -17.86
C GLU A 145 4.46 16.64 -18.61
N GLY A 146 4.38 15.96 -19.76
CA GLY A 146 5.56 15.46 -20.47
C GLY A 146 6.28 14.31 -19.75
N ARG A 147 5.61 13.64 -18.81
CA ARG A 147 6.15 12.60 -17.92
C ARG A 147 5.65 11.19 -18.29
N SER A 148 5.39 10.93 -19.57
CA SER A 148 4.87 9.62 -20.04
C SER A 148 5.78 8.42 -19.68
N PHE A 149 7.06 8.66 -19.36
CA PHE A 149 7.96 7.63 -18.84
C PHE A 149 7.41 6.95 -17.58
N CYS A 150 6.60 7.64 -16.76
CA CYS A 150 5.99 7.09 -15.54
C CYS A 150 5.19 5.79 -15.82
N MET A 151 4.55 5.70 -16.99
CA MET A 151 3.72 4.55 -17.35
C MET A 151 4.51 3.26 -17.59
N VAL A 152 5.81 3.37 -17.88
CA VAL A 152 6.70 2.20 -17.98
C VAL A 152 6.87 1.57 -16.60
N TYR A 153 7.13 2.41 -15.59
CA TYR A 153 7.31 1.98 -14.21
C TYR A 153 5.99 1.49 -13.59
N ALA A 154 4.88 2.21 -13.81
CA ALA A 154 3.57 1.82 -13.30
C ALA A 154 3.15 0.43 -13.80
N ARG A 155 3.28 0.16 -15.11
CA ARG A 155 2.97 -1.15 -15.69
C ARG A 155 3.91 -2.24 -15.18
N ARG A 156 5.20 -1.93 -15.02
CA ARG A 156 6.18 -2.87 -14.46
C ARG A 156 5.83 -3.24 -13.03
N GLY A 157 5.47 -2.27 -12.18
CA GLY A 157 5.13 -2.53 -10.78
C GLY A 157 3.94 -3.49 -10.61
N VAL A 158 2.91 -3.38 -11.47
CA VAL A 158 1.78 -4.34 -11.46
C VAL A 158 2.25 -5.75 -11.86
N LYS A 159 3.12 -5.87 -12.86
CA LYS A 159 3.68 -7.16 -13.28
C LYS A 159 4.55 -7.79 -12.19
N GLU A 160 5.38 -6.98 -11.53
CA GLU A 160 6.20 -7.44 -10.41
C GLU A 160 5.33 -7.94 -9.25
N LEU A 161 4.24 -7.24 -8.92
CA LEU A 161 3.30 -7.65 -7.89
C LEU A 161 2.61 -8.99 -8.19
N VAL A 162 2.11 -9.20 -9.41
CA VAL A 162 1.42 -10.47 -9.73
C VAL A 162 2.39 -11.65 -9.78
N ARG A 163 3.66 -11.41 -10.11
CA ARG A 163 4.71 -12.44 -10.03
C ARG A 163 4.94 -12.88 -8.59
N THR A 164 4.83 -11.98 -7.62
CA THR A 164 5.00 -12.33 -6.21
C THR A 164 3.77 -13.06 -5.66
N TYR A 165 2.57 -12.63 -6.03
CA TYR A 165 1.33 -13.32 -5.64
C TYR A 165 1.24 -14.74 -6.20
N ILE A 166 1.59 -14.96 -7.48
CA ILE A 166 1.58 -16.33 -8.02
C ILE A 166 2.66 -17.21 -7.38
N LYS A 167 3.79 -16.63 -6.94
CA LYS A 167 4.82 -17.37 -6.21
C LYS A 167 4.28 -17.83 -4.85
N GLU A 168 3.61 -16.96 -4.11
CA GLU A 168 2.94 -17.27 -2.84
C GLU A 168 1.85 -18.33 -3.02
N ALA A 169 0.97 -18.18 -4.02
CA ALA A 169 -0.06 -19.18 -4.33
C ALA A 169 0.54 -20.56 -4.65
N ARG A 170 1.68 -20.62 -5.36
CA ARG A 170 2.42 -21.86 -5.64
C ARG A 170 3.06 -22.45 -4.38
N TRP A 171 3.57 -21.62 -3.47
CA TRP A 171 4.10 -22.07 -2.18
C TRP A 171 3.00 -22.70 -1.33
N TYR A 172 1.87 -22.00 -1.20
CA TYR A 172 0.67 -22.48 -0.52
C TYR A 172 0.20 -23.83 -1.08
N ASN A 173 -0.01 -23.92 -2.39
CA ASN A 173 -0.50 -25.13 -3.03
C ASN A 173 0.44 -26.35 -2.87
N LYS A 174 1.75 -26.11 -2.77
CA LYS A 174 2.77 -27.16 -2.58
C LYS A 174 3.06 -27.48 -1.11
N GLY A 175 2.47 -26.77 -0.15
CA GLY A 175 2.86 -26.88 1.26
C GLY A 175 4.32 -26.47 1.50
N TYR A 176 4.87 -25.58 0.64
CA TYR A 176 6.27 -25.19 0.71
C TYR A 176 6.45 -23.98 1.63
N ILE A 177 7.29 -24.14 2.64
CA ILE A 177 7.73 -23.06 3.52
C ILE A 177 9.14 -22.64 3.09
N PRO A 178 9.33 -21.45 2.49
CA PRO A 178 10.63 -20.92 2.07
C PRO A 178 11.55 -20.60 3.26
N THR A 179 12.81 -20.28 2.97
CA THR A 179 13.69 -19.61 3.95
C THR A 179 13.40 -18.11 3.96
N MET A 180 13.84 -17.39 5.00
CA MET A 180 13.72 -15.94 5.09
C MET A 180 14.40 -15.23 3.91
N GLU A 181 15.54 -15.74 3.42
CA GLU A 181 16.23 -15.20 2.24
C GLU A 181 15.46 -15.40 0.94
N GLU A 182 14.55 -16.37 0.88
CA GLU A 182 13.66 -16.57 -0.26
C GLU A 182 12.32 -15.83 -0.08
N TYR A 183 11.81 -15.77 1.16
CA TYR A 183 10.53 -15.17 1.53
C TYR A 183 10.56 -13.65 1.45
N VAL A 184 11.49 -13.00 2.15
CA VAL A 184 11.51 -11.52 2.30
C VAL A 184 11.62 -10.81 0.94
N PRO A 185 12.45 -11.26 -0.02
CA PRO A 185 12.48 -10.67 -1.37
C PRO A 185 11.17 -10.80 -2.15
N ASN A 186 10.30 -11.76 -1.82
CA ASN A 186 8.96 -11.84 -2.39
C ASN A 186 7.99 -10.95 -1.61
N GLY A 187 8.01 -11.07 -0.28
CA GLY A 187 7.15 -10.37 0.67
C GLY A 187 7.22 -8.84 0.58
N TYR A 188 8.41 -8.28 0.32
CA TYR A 188 8.55 -6.83 0.16
C TYR A 188 7.86 -6.31 -1.11
N VAL A 189 7.62 -7.13 -2.13
CA VAL A 189 6.86 -6.70 -3.31
C VAL A 189 5.39 -7.00 -3.13
N SER A 190 5.04 -8.16 -2.56
CA SER A 190 3.64 -8.61 -2.42
C SER A 190 2.78 -7.69 -1.54
N VAL A 191 3.40 -6.96 -0.61
CA VAL A 191 2.70 -5.92 0.18
C VAL A 191 2.24 -4.71 -0.65
N GLY A 192 2.58 -4.63 -1.94
CA GLY A 192 2.09 -3.60 -2.87
C GLY A 192 2.73 -2.21 -2.68
N TYR A 193 3.60 -2.04 -1.70
CA TYR A 193 4.24 -0.77 -1.35
C TYR A 193 5.05 -0.15 -2.53
N PRO A 194 5.90 -0.90 -3.26
CA PRO A 194 6.64 -0.31 -4.39
C PRO A 194 5.72 0.19 -5.51
N LEU A 195 4.64 -0.54 -5.79
CA LEU A 195 3.63 -0.13 -6.77
C LEU A 195 2.87 1.11 -6.29
N GLY A 196 2.42 1.13 -5.03
CA GLY A 196 1.77 2.29 -4.42
C GLY A 196 2.62 3.55 -4.53
N MET A 197 3.90 3.46 -4.18
CA MET A 197 4.85 4.57 -4.34
C MET A 197 5.01 5.00 -5.80
N THR A 198 5.08 4.05 -6.74
CA THR A 198 5.17 4.35 -8.17
C THR A 198 3.96 5.18 -8.63
N ILE A 199 2.74 4.74 -8.25
CA ILE A 199 1.50 5.43 -8.62
C ILE A 199 1.36 6.78 -7.92
N LEU A 200 1.77 6.90 -6.66
CA LEU A 200 1.82 8.17 -5.95
C LEU A 200 2.71 9.18 -6.69
N CYS A 201 3.93 8.77 -7.07
CA CYS A 201 4.88 9.60 -7.80
C CYS A 201 4.37 10.04 -9.19
N CYS A 202 3.47 9.28 -9.83
CA CYS A 202 2.81 9.74 -11.05
C CYS A 202 2.05 11.05 -10.83
N GLY A 203 1.44 11.25 -9.65
CA GLY A 203 0.68 12.45 -9.29
C GLY A 203 1.46 13.54 -8.56
N MET A 204 2.81 13.47 -8.50
CA MET A 204 3.66 14.43 -7.78
C MET A 204 4.30 15.52 -8.66
N GLY A 205 3.96 15.57 -9.95
CA GLY A 205 4.53 16.56 -10.88
C GLY A 205 6.07 16.52 -10.96
N GLU A 206 6.67 17.70 -11.14
CA GLU A 206 8.12 17.86 -11.33
C GLU A 206 8.98 17.32 -10.17
N ALA A 207 8.42 17.19 -8.96
CA ALA A 207 9.14 16.63 -7.81
C ALA A 207 9.55 15.16 -8.02
N ALA A 208 8.84 14.43 -8.88
CA ALA A 208 9.18 13.05 -9.25
C ALA A 208 9.66 12.99 -10.71
N SER A 209 10.88 13.50 -10.93
CA SER A 209 11.55 13.48 -12.23
C SER A 209 11.89 12.06 -12.71
N GLU A 210 12.36 11.93 -13.95
CA GLU A 210 12.78 10.62 -14.49
C GLU A 210 13.94 10.02 -13.68
N GLU A 211 14.89 10.86 -13.24
CA GLU A 211 16.00 10.43 -12.39
C GLU A 211 15.50 9.90 -11.04
N VAL A 212 14.47 10.51 -10.47
CA VAL A 212 13.83 10.03 -9.24
C VAL A 212 13.16 8.68 -9.47
N PHE A 213 12.44 8.50 -10.58
CA PHE A 213 11.85 7.21 -10.95
C PHE A 213 12.91 6.12 -11.18
N GLN A 214 14.01 6.47 -11.85
CA GLN A 214 15.14 5.56 -12.06
C GLN A 214 15.77 5.14 -10.73
N TRP A 215 15.95 6.09 -9.80
CA TRP A 215 16.49 5.80 -8.47
C TRP A 215 15.54 4.94 -7.63
N LEU A 216 14.24 5.23 -7.63
CA LEU A 216 13.26 4.53 -6.78
C LEU A 216 12.89 3.15 -7.27
N PHE A 217 12.71 2.99 -8.58
CA PHE A 217 11.95 1.86 -9.12
C PHE A 217 12.76 0.97 -10.05
N ASN A 218 13.99 1.33 -10.43
CA ASN A 218 14.87 0.36 -11.11
C ASN A 218 15.46 -0.64 -10.13
N GLN A 219 15.82 -1.80 -10.66
CA GLN A 219 16.41 -2.87 -9.89
C GLN A 219 17.94 -2.74 -9.85
N PRO A 220 18.58 -2.98 -8.69
CA PRO A 220 17.95 -3.20 -7.39
C PRO A 220 17.29 -1.93 -6.83
N ASN A 221 16.11 -2.06 -6.20
CA ASN A 221 15.44 -0.95 -5.51
C ASN A 221 16.36 -0.34 -4.43
N PRO A 222 16.23 0.97 -4.13
CA PRO A 222 17.03 1.59 -3.10
C PRO A 222 16.65 1.03 -1.73
N ASN A 223 17.63 1.02 -0.83
CA ASN A 223 17.50 0.39 0.47
C ASN A 223 16.30 0.94 1.28
N ILE A 224 16.05 2.26 1.27
CA ILE A 224 14.86 2.86 1.90
C ILE A 224 13.51 2.24 1.45
N VAL A 225 13.39 1.83 0.17
CA VAL A 225 12.17 1.18 -0.35
C VAL A 225 12.12 -0.27 0.10
N VAL A 226 13.24 -0.99 0.01
CA VAL A 226 13.33 -2.39 0.43
C VAL A 226 13.07 -2.52 1.93
N ALA A 227 13.73 -1.69 2.74
CA ALA A 227 13.60 -1.69 4.19
C ALA A 227 12.21 -1.23 4.63
N GLY A 228 11.71 -0.13 4.07
CA GLY A 228 10.36 0.36 4.34
C GLY A 228 9.30 -0.70 4.04
N SER A 229 9.38 -1.35 2.88
CA SER A 229 8.44 -2.40 2.49
C SER A 229 8.57 -3.68 3.33
N SER A 230 9.80 -4.05 3.68
CA SER A 230 10.07 -5.20 4.55
C SER A 230 9.52 -5.00 5.96
N ILE A 231 9.58 -3.76 6.50
CA ILE A 231 8.94 -3.43 7.79
C ILE A 231 7.45 -3.77 7.72
N VAL A 232 6.75 -3.29 6.68
CA VAL A 232 5.31 -3.54 6.53
C VAL A 232 5.02 -5.02 6.47
N ARG A 233 5.77 -5.78 5.65
CA ARG A 233 5.55 -7.21 5.52
C ARG A 233 5.73 -7.97 6.82
N LEU A 234 6.82 -7.70 7.54
CA LEU A 234 7.10 -8.38 8.80
C LEU A 234 6.07 -8.02 9.87
N MET A 235 5.66 -6.75 9.96
CA MET A 235 4.65 -6.32 10.92
C MET A 235 3.30 -6.97 10.63
N ASP A 236 2.86 -6.97 9.36
CA ASP A 236 1.64 -7.64 8.92
C ASP A 236 1.66 -9.13 9.32
N ASP A 237 2.69 -9.87 8.91
CA ASP A 237 2.83 -11.29 9.24
C ASP A 237 2.79 -11.56 10.76
N ILE A 238 3.41 -10.69 11.57
CA ILE A 238 3.42 -10.86 13.04
C ILE A 238 2.01 -10.74 13.61
N VAL A 239 1.23 -9.75 13.18
CA VAL A 239 -0.09 -9.45 13.76
C VAL A 239 -1.22 -10.25 13.12
N SER A 240 -1.06 -10.68 11.86
CA SER A 240 -2.02 -11.53 11.14
C SER A 240 -1.79 -13.02 11.42
N HIS A 241 -0.63 -13.42 11.96
CA HIS A 241 -0.19 -14.81 12.11
C HIS A 241 -1.28 -15.78 12.59
N GLU A 242 -1.96 -15.48 13.71
CA GLU A 242 -2.96 -16.41 14.26
C GLU A 242 -4.16 -16.58 13.34
N PHE A 243 -4.64 -15.48 12.77
CA PHE A 243 -5.75 -15.48 11.82
C PHE A 243 -5.41 -16.22 10.52
N GLU A 244 -4.19 -16.05 10.01
CA GLU A 244 -3.71 -16.74 8.82
C GLU A 244 -3.58 -18.26 9.04
N GLN A 245 -3.06 -18.67 10.20
CA GLN A 245 -2.94 -20.08 10.55
C GLN A 245 -4.31 -20.77 10.68
N GLU A 246 -5.33 -20.09 11.23
CA GLU A 246 -6.70 -20.61 11.29
C GLU A 246 -7.29 -20.91 9.90
N ARG A 247 -6.85 -20.18 8.87
CA ARG A 247 -7.29 -20.33 7.49
C ARG A 247 -6.48 -21.35 6.70
N GLY A 248 -5.48 -21.96 7.34
CA GLY A 248 -4.59 -22.95 6.73
C GLY A 248 -3.49 -22.37 5.87
N HIS A 249 -3.19 -21.06 5.99
CA HIS A 249 -2.12 -20.40 5.26
C HIS A 249 -0.75 -21.01 5.63
N VAL A 250 0.08 -21.29 4.63
CA VAL A 250 1.23 -22.20 4.81
C VAL A 250 2.52 -21.47 5.20
N ALA A 251 2.73 -20.22 4.80
CA ALA A 251 4.02 -19.56 4.99
C ALA A 251 3.93 -18.03 5.11
N SER A 252 3.76 -17.53 6.34
CA SER A 252 4.15 -16.16 6.71
C SER A 252 5.64 -16.09 7.05
N ALA A 253 6.18 -14.90 7.31
CA ALA A 253 7.52 -14.76 7.89
C ALA A 253 7.70 -15.56 9.18
N VAL A 254 6.64 -15.76 9.98
CA VAL A 254 6.72 -16.50 11.25
C VAL A 254 7.05 -17.96 11.00
N GLU A 255 6.34 -18.64 10.09
CA GLU A 255 6.62 -20.03 9.72
C GLU A 255 8.01 -20.17 9.09
N CYS A 256 8.38 -19.23 8.21
CA CYS A 256 9.68 -19.22 7.56
C CYS A 256 10.82 -19.11 8.59
N TYR A 257 10.69 -18.19 9.55
CA TYR A 257 11.67 -17.97 10.60
C TYR A 257 11.78 -19.18 11.55
N MET A 258 10.64 -19.70 12.02
CA MET A 258 10.59 -20.88 12.89
C MET A 258 11.25 -22.08 12.23
N LYS A 259 10.91 -22.36 10.96
CA LYS A 259 11.47 -23.49 10.21
C LYS A 259 12.97 -23.34 9.97
N GLN A 260 13.43 -22.15 9.60
CA GLN A 260 14.83 -21.93 9.25
C GLN A 260 15.75 -21.99 10.46
N TYR A 261 15.35 -21.39 11.58
CA TYR A 261 16.19 -21.29 12.77
C TYR A 261 15.88 -22.35 13.84
N GLY A 262 14.83 -23.15 13.67
CA GLY A 262 14.45 -24.20 14.61
C GLY A 262 13.99 -23.65 15.96
N VAL A 263 13.34 -22.48 15.96
CA VAL A 263 12.92 -21.75 17.16
C VAL A 263 11.42 -21.84 17.40
N SER A 264 11.00 -21.52 18.62
CA SER A 264 9.57 -21.41 18.98
C SER A 264 8.89 -20.21 18.32
N LYS A 265 7.56 -20.20 18.31
CA LYS A 265 6.74 -19.05 17.86
C LYS A 265 7.14 -17.78 18.60
N GLN A 266 7.27 -17.83 19.93
CA GLN A 266 7.62 -16.66 20.74
C GLN A 266 8.99 -16.11 20.38
N GLU A 267 9.99 -16.99 20.19
CA GLU A 267 11.32 -16.59 19.75
C GLU A 267 11.32 -16.02 18.32
N ALA A 268 10.50 -16.57 17.41
CA ALA A 268 10.32 -16.03 16.07
C ALA A 268 9.70 -14.63 16.10
N HIS A 269 8.64 -14.40 16.88
CA HIS A 269 8.06 -13.06 17.05
C HIS A 269 9.10 -12.05 17.58
N VAL A 270 9.92 -12.44 18.57
CA VAL A 270 11.00 -11.58 19.08
C VAL A 270 12.06 -11.32 17.99
N GLY A 271 12.47 -12.36 17.26
CA GLY A 271 13.45 -12.25 16.17
C GLY A 271 12.98 -11.32 15.05
N LEU A 272 11.73 -11.45 14.62
CA LEU A 272 11.14 -10.61 13.57
C LEU A 272 10.96 -9.15 14.03
N ASN A 273 10.53 -8.91 15.28
CA ASN A 273 10.47 -7.55 15.82
C ASN A 273 11.85 -6.89 15.89
N ASN A 274 12.90 -7.64 16.27
CA ASN A 274 14.27 -7.13 16.22
C ASN A 274 14.70 -6.78 14.79
N LEU A 275 14.28 -7.56 13.78
CA LEU A 275 14.53 -7.23 12.38
C LEU A 275 13.80 -5.94 11.97
N VAL A 276 12.55 -5.75 12.39
CA VAL A 276 11.80 -4.50 12.16
C VAL A 276 12.56 -3.29 12.75
N GLU A 277 13.08 -3.40 13.97
CA GLU A 277 13.89 -2.32 14.59
C GLU A 277 15.18 -2.03 13.81
N ILE A 278 15.83 -3.05 13.25
CA ILE A 278 17.03 -2.88 12.40
C ILE A 278 16.65 -2.16 11.11
N LEU A 279 15.59 -2.59 10.44
CA LEU A 279 15.12 -1.96 9.19
C LEU A 279 14.72 -0.50 9.41
N TRP A 280 14.13 -0.16 10.56
CA TRP A 280 13.85 1.24 10.91
C TRP A 280 15.12 2.08 11.04
N LYS A 281 16.23 1.50 11.55
CA LYS A 281 17.54 2.19 11.58
C LYS A 281 18.07 2.41 10.18
N ASP A 282 17.93 1.43 9.29
CA ASP A 282 18.35 1.54 7.89
C ASP A 282 17.57 2.65 7.15
N VAL A 283 16.25 2.71 7.35
CA VAL A 283 15.39 3.79 6.82
C VAL A 283 15.86 5.15 7.35
N ASN A 284 16.12 5.26 8.66
CA ASN A 284 16.59 6.51 9.26
C ASN A 284 17.96 6.94 8.73
N GLU A 285 18.90 6.01 8.55
CA GLU A 285 20.22 6.30 7.99
C GLU A 285 20.12 6.83 6.56
N ASP A 286 19.31 6.20 5.71
CA ASP A 286 19.15 6.60 4.30
C ASP A 286 18.60 8.03 4.14
N ILE A 287 17.77 8.49 5.08
CA ILE A 287 17.19 9.85 5.07
C ILE A 287 18.22 10.90 5.51
N LEU A 288 19.19 10.52 6.33
CA LEU A 288 20.24 11.42 6.84
C LEU A 288 21.39 11.61 5.84
N GLN A 289 21.50 10.72 4.84
CA GLN A 289 22.47 10.87 3.75
C GLN A 289 22.11 12.06 2.83
N PRO A 290 23.06 12.55 2.00
CA PRO A 290 22.75 13.58 1.00
C PRO A 290 21.51 13.20 0.18
N LEU A 291 20.55 14.12 0.09
CA LEU A 291 19.23 13.85 -0.48
C LEU A 291 19.37 13.39 -1.94
N LYS A 292 18.93 12.15 -2.20
CA LYS A 292 18.92 11.54 -3.54
C LYS A 292 17.66 11.89 -4.34
N ALA A 293 16.67 12.49 -3.69
CA ALA A 293 15.41 12.95 -4.28
C ALA A 293 14.91 14.21 -3.56
N PRO A 294 13.97 14.96 -4.16
CA PRO A 294 13.34 16.10 -3.51
C PRO A 294 12.64 15.73 -2.19
N LEU A 295 12.61 16.67 -1.25
CA LEU A 295 12.04 16.45 0.08
C LEU A 295 10.58 15.94 0.07
N PRO A 296 9.67 16.40 -0.81
CA PRO A 296 8.33 15.84 -0.88
C PRO A 296 8.31 14.33 -1.19
N VAL A 297 9.19 13.86 -2.07
CA VAL A 297 9.29 12.43 -2.42
C VAL A 297 9.82 11.62 -1.25
N LEU A 298 10.88 12.09 -0.59
CA LEU A 298 11.43 11.42 0.59
C LEU A 298 10.41 11.39 1.73
N THR A 299 9.70 12.50 1.95
CA THR A 299 8.63 12.60 2.96
C THR A 299 7.52 11.59 2.68
N ALA A 300 7.09 11.47 1.41
CA ALA A 300 6.07 10.50 1.01
C ALA A 300 6.50 9.05 1.31
N ILE A 301 7.75 8.69 1.00
CA ILE A 301 8.30 7.35 1.28
C ILE A 301 8.24 7.09 2.79
N ILE A 302 8.82 7.98 3.60
CA ILE A 302 8.90 7.77 5.05
C ILE A 302 7.51 7.70 5.68
N ASN A 303 6.63 8.61 5.27
CA ASN A 303 5.28 8.67 5.82
C ASN A 303 4.46 7.45 5.41
N LEU A 304 4.68 6.86 4.23
CA LEU A 304 4.03 5.61 3.90
C LEU A 304 4.49 4.48 4.84
N VAL A 305 5.78 4.37 5.18
CA VAL A 305 6.25 3.42 6.21
C VAL A 305 5.59 3.71 7.57
N ARG A 306 5.50 4.99 7.98
CA ARG A 306 4.86 5.38 9.26
C ARG A 306 3.38 5.05 9.32
N VAL A 307 2.66 5.23 8.21
CA VAL A 307 1.24 4.84 8.11
C VAL A 307 1.12 3.35 8.32
N MET A 308 1.94 2.55 7.64
CA MET A 308 1.88 1.11 7.76
C MET A 308 2.27 0.63 9.16
N ASP A 309 3.31 1.21 9.77
CA ASP A 309 3.68 0.94 11.17
C ASP A 309 2.53 1.24 12.12
N LEU A 310 1.85 2.39 11.95
CA LEU A 310 0.69 2.76 12.75
C LEU A 310 -0.45 1.73 12.62
N LEU A 311 -0.69 1.25 11.40
CA LEU A 311 -1.84 0.40 11.08
C LEU A 311 -1.63 -1.08 11.37
N TYR A 312 -0.38 -1.52 11.53
CA TYR A 312 -0.01 -2.90 11.87
C TYR A 312 0.70 -3.01 13.21
N LYS A 313 0.65 -1.96 14.03
CA LYS A 313 1.37 -1.90 15.31
C LYS A 313 0.94 -2.98 16.29
N ASP A 314 -0.39 -3.12 16.44
CA ASP A 314 -1.00 -3.95 17.46
C ASP A 314 -1.95 -5.01 16.85
N GLU A 315 -2.56 -4.72 15.70
CA GLU A 315 -3.46 -5.62 14.97
C GLU A 315 -3.44 -5.31 13.46
N ASP A 316 -3.96 -6.21 12.61
CA ASP A 316 -4.29 -5.88 11.22
C ASP A 316 -5.55 -4.99 11.20
N THR A 317 -5.34 -3.68 11.24
CA THR A 317 -6.43 -2.68 11.27
C THR A 317 -7.10 -2.48 9.91
N TYR A 318 -6.53 -2.99 8.82
CA TYR A 318 -7.15 -2.95 7.50
C TYR A 318 -8.26 -3.99 7.38
N THR A 319 -7.97 -5.23 7.75
CA THR A 319 -8.99 -6.28 7.80
C THR A 319 -9.97 -6.01 8.95
N ASN A 320 -9.46 -5.59 10.12
CA ASN A 320 -10.25 -5.36 11.36
C ASN A 320 -10.52 -3.87 11.64
N ALA A 321 -11.12 -3.15 10.69
CA ALA A 321 -11.31 -1.70 10.77
C ALA A 321 -12.34 -1.16 11.81
N LYS A 322 -12.86 -2.00 12.73
CA LYS A 322 -14.02 -1.64 13.57
C LYS A 322 -13.70 -0.72 14.75
N THR A 323 -12.45 -0.70 15.19
CA THR A 323 -11.98 -0.04 16.41
C THR A 323 -11.05 1.11 16.06
N PHE A 324 -9.74 0.87 16.03
CA PHE A 324 -8.71 1.89 15.89
C PHE A 324 -8.84 2.66 14.57
N MET A 325 -9.00 1.93 13.45
CA MET A 325 -9.19 2.52 12.13
C MET A 325 -10.39 3.49 12.09
N LYS A 326 -11.51 3.10 12.71
CA LYS A 326 -12.71 3.94 12.80
C LYS A 326 -12.46 5.21 13.60
N GLU A 327 -11.69 5.15 14.68
CA GLU A 327 -11.32 6.33 15.47
C GLU A 327 -10.42 7.29 14.67
N VAL A 328 -9.44 6.75 13.94
CA VAL A 328 -8.57 7.54 13.06
C VAL A 328 -9.39 8.20 11.95
N ILE A 329 -10.25 7.46 11.25
CA ILE A 329 -11.14 8.01 10.21
C ILE A 329 -12.04 9.10 10.79
N THR A 330 -12.65 8.86 11.96
CA THR A 330 -13.56 9.82 12.59
C THR A 330 -12.84 11.13 12.93
N SER A 331 -11.68 11.04 13.57
CA SER A 331 -10.90 12.21 14.00
C SER A 331 -10.23 12.97 12.86
N THR A 332 -9.91 12.31 11.74
CA THR A 332 -9.21 12.92 10.60
C THR A 332 -10.16 13.41 9.52
N LEU A 333 -11.23 12.66 9.23
CA LEU A 333 -12.08 12.88 8.05
C LEU A 333 -13.53 13.26 8.37
N VAL A 334 -13.99 13.13 9.62
CA VAL A 334 -15.39 13.37 9.99
C VAL A 334 -15.54 14.58 10.91
N GLU A 335 -14.89 14.54 12.08
CA GLU A 335 -15.06 15.54 13.13
C GLU A 335 -14.06 16.70 12.93
N PRO A 336 -14.53 17.94 12.72
CA PRO A 336 -13.65 19.10 12.69
C PRO A 336 -13.16 19.44 14.09
N VAL A 337 -11.98 20.07 14.17
CA VAL A 337 -11.48 20.59 15.44
C VAL A 337 -12.25 21.85 15.81
N SER A 338 -12.73 21.91 17.05
CA SER A 338 -13.40 23.08 17.60
C SER A 338 -12.42 24.26 17.68
N ILE A 339 -12.75 25.38 17.03
CA ILE A 339 -11.91 26.58 16.95
C ILE A 339 -11.82 27.26 18.31
#